data_AF-A0A452ZM17-F1
#
_entry.id   AF-A0A452ZM17-F1
#
_cell.length_a   1.000
_cell.length_b   1.000
_cell.length_c   1.000
_cell.angle_alpha   90.00
_cell.angle_beta   90.00
_cell.angle_gamma   90.00
#
_symmetry.space_group_name_H-M   'P 1'
#
loop_
_entity.id
_entity.type
_entity.pdbx_description
1 polymer ?
#
loop_
_entity_poly.entity_id
_entity_poly.type
_entity_poly.pdbx_seq_one_letter_code
_entity_poly.pdbx_strand_id
1 'polypeptide(L)' 'RWVDSSRCCFYDQNETIKHLFLDCPLAKLLWRTIHIAFKVTPPISIDTLFGTWLTGVESYTTGHIRIGICALLWAI' A
#
# COMPACT_ATOMS: atom_id res chain seq x y z
N ARG A 1 -3.01 -25.42 -14.68
CA ARG A 1 -1.82 -25.23 -13.81
C ARG A 1 -1.51 -23.75 -13.85
N TRP A 2 -1.85 -23.00 -12.80
CA TRP A 2 -1.36 -21.63 -12.67
C TRP A 2 0.16 -21.72 -12.54
N VAL A 3 0.87 -21.17 -13.51
CA VAL A 3 2.32 -21.00 -13.42
C VAL A 3 2.49 -19.72 -12.64
N ASP A 4 2.73 -19.85 -11.35
CA ASP A 4 3.08 -18.73 -10.48
C ASP A 4 4.37 -18.13 -11.04
N SER A 5 4.23 -17.06 -11.83
CA SER A 5 5.35 -16.25 -12.21
C SER A 5 5.78 -15.56 -10.94
N SER A 6 6.98 -15.83 -10.46
CA SER A 6 7.55 -15.13 -9.30
C SER A 6 7.81 -13.64 -9.59
N ARG A 7 7.32 -13.10 -10.72
CA ARG A 7 7.48 -11.71 -11.15
C ARG A 7 6.14 -10.98 -11.11
N CYS A 8 6.16 -9.74 -10.65
CA CYS A 8 5.01 -8.87 -10.54
C CYS A 8 4.40 -8.56 -11.92
N CYS A 9 3.08 -8.62 -12.02
CA CYS A 9 2.35 -8.32 -13.25
C CYS A 9 2.48 -6.86 -13.72
N PHE A 10 2.81 -5.94 -12.80
CA PHE A 10 2.91 -4.50 -13.07
C PHE A 10 4.34 -4.03 -13.37
N TYR A 11 5.34 -4.85 -13.04
CA TYR A 11 6.76 -4.54 -13.25
C TYR A 11 7.56 -5.84 -13.25
N ASP A 12 8.50 -6.02 -14.18
CA ASP A 12 9.31 -7.26 -14.35
C ASP A 12 10.35 -7.45 -13.22
N GLN A 13 9.91 -7.42 -11.96
CA GLN A 13 10.67 -7.68 -10.75
C GLN A 13 10.00 -8.78 -9.93
N ASN A 14 10.78 -9.41 -9.06
CA ASN A 14 10.27 -10.48 -8.22
C ASN A 14 9.13 -9.97 -7.33
N GLU A 15 7.98 -10.64 -7.41
CA GLU A 15 6.84 -10.31 -6.58
C GLU A 15 7.17 -10.66 -5.13
N THR A 16 7.17 -9.63 -4.29
CA THR A 16 7.30 -9.77 -2.83
C THR A 16 6.26 -8.86 -2.20
N ILE A 17 5.79 -9.20 -1.00
CA ILE A 17 4.85 -8.36 -0.24
C ILE A 17 5.34 -6.91 -0.16
N LYS A 18 6.65 -6.71 0.08
CA LYS A 18 7.28 -5.37 0.08
C LYS A 18 7.19 -4.71 -1.29
N HIS A 19 7.52 -5.43 -2.36
CA HIS A 19 7.44 -4.89 -3.71
C HIS A 19 6.01 -4.50 -4.07
N LEU A 20 5.04 -5.40 -3.88
CA LEU A 20 3.64 -5.19 -4.26
C LEU A 20 3.03 -3.98 -3.55
N PHE A 21 3.38 -3.77 -2.29
CA PHE A 21 2.77 -2.71 -1.47
C PHE A 21 3.59 -1.43 -1.36
N LEU A 22 4.89 -1.41 -1.68
CA LEU A 22 5.76 -0.24 -1.48
C LEU A 22 6.57 0.13 -2.73
N ASP A 23 7.25 -0.85 -3.35
CA ASP A 23 8.24 -0.55 -4.40
C ASP A 23 7.68 -0.55 -5.82
N CYS A 24 6.57 -1.26 -6.05
CA CYS A 24 5.90 -1.38 -7.32
C CYS A 24 5.52 0.02 -7.84
N PRO A 25 5.72 0.33 -9.13
CA PRO A 25 5.30 1.61 -9.70
C PRO A 25 3.83 1.95 -9.43
N LEU A 26 2.95 0.94 -9.46
CA LEU A 26 1.54 1.09 -9.13
C LEU A 26 1.35 1.47 -7.64
N ALA A 27 2.04 0.79 -6.73
CA ALA A 27 2.00 1.10 -5.31
C ALA A 27 2.47 2.53 -5.02
N LYS A 28 3.57 2.96 -5.66
CA LYS A 28 4.07 4.35 -5.55
C LYS A 28 3.06 5.37 -6.03
N LEU A 29 2.32 5.07 -7.10
CA LEU A 29 1.25 5.93 -7.59
C LEU A 29 0.09 6.01 -6.60
N LEU A 30 -0.37 4.86 -6.09
CA LEU A 30 -1.42 4.79 -5.07
C LEU A 30 -1.04 5.58 -3.82
N TRP A 31 0.19 5.42 -3.32
CA TRP A 31 0.69 6.17 -2.17
C TRP A 31 0.75 7.67 -2.41
N ARG A 32 1.12 8.11 -3.61
CA ARG A 32 1.06 9.55 -3.98
C ARG A 32 -0.36 10.08 -3.97
N THR A 33 -1.32 9.33 -4.51
CA THR A 33 -2.75 9.70 -4.50
C THR A 33 -3.27 9.80 -3.07
N ILE A 34 -2.95 8.84 -2.21
CA ILE A 34 -3.32 8.84 -0.78
C ILE A 34 -2.68 10.04 -0.06
N HIS A 35 -1.40 10.31 -0.31
CA HIS A 35 -0.71 11.46 0.26
C HIS A 35 -1.34 12.79 -0.17
N ILE A 36 -1.74 12.95 -1.43
CA ILE A 36 -2.40 14.18 -1.90
C ILE A 36 -3.80 14.31 -1.31
N ALA A 37 -4.59 13.23 -1.31
CA ALA A 37 -5.98 13.25 -0.87
C ALA A 37 -6.12 13.42 0.65
N PHE A 38 -5.28 12.75 1.43
CA PHE A 38 -5.40 12.68 2.89
C PHE A 38 -4.27 13.38 3.64
N LYS A 39 -3.25 13.91 2.95
CA LYS A 39 -2.04 14.51 3.54
C LYS A 39 -1.31 13.59 4.53
N VAL A 40 -1.40 12.27 4.31
CA VAL A 40 -0.73 11.26 5.12
C VAL A 40 0.57 10.86 4.45
N THR A 41 1.67 10.84 5.21
CA THR A 41 2.99 10.40 4.73
C THR A 41 2.92 8.95 4.25
N PRO A 42 3.57 8.56 3.14
CA PRO A 42 3.57 7.17 2.71
C PRO A 42 4.33 6.29 3.72
N PRO A 43 3.92 5.02 3.89
CA PRO A 43 4.61 4.09 4.77
C PRO A 43 5.98 3.72 4.19
N ILE A 44 6.95 3.56 5.09
CA ILE A 44 8.36 3.26 4.76
C ILE A 44 8.64 1.76 4.80
N SER A 45 7.80 1.02 5.53
CA SER A 45 7.90 -0.43 5.69
C SER A 45 6.52 -1.06 5.90
N ILE A 46 6.42 -2.36 5.62
CA ILE A 46 5.21 -3.15 5.86
C ILE A 46 4.81 -3.10 7.35
N ASP A 47 5.80 -3.08 8.24
CA ASP A 47 5.57 -3.00 9.68
C ASP A 47 4.93 -1.66 10.08
N THR A 48 5.43 -0.56 9.52
CA THR A 48 4.80 0.75 9.72
C THR A 48 3.40 0.77 9.13
N LEU A 49 3.20 0.26 7.91
CA LEU A 49 1.92 0.23 7.18
C LEU A 49 0.79 -0.38 8.02
N PHE A 50 1.03 -1.54 8.65
CA PHE A 50 0.03 -2.24 9.47
C PHE A 50 0.06 -1.86 10.96
N GLY A 51 1.12 -1.21 11.43
CA GLY A 51 1.30 -0.81 12.82
C GLY A 51 1.01 0.67 13.07
N THR A 52 2.05 1.49 12.92
CA THR A 52 2.09 2.88 13.41
C THR A 52 1.81 3.94 12.35
N TRP A 53 1.47 3.55 11.13
CA TRP A 53 1.38 4.47 10.00
C TRP A 53 0.36 5.61 10.18
N LEU A 54 -0.75 5.33 10.85
CA LEU A 54 -1.80 6.33 11.15
C LEU A 54 -1.75 6.85 12.60
N THR A 55 -0.66 6.62 13.32
CA THR A 55 -0.51 7.12 14.69
C THR A 55 -0.33 8.64 14.64
N GLY A 56 -1.40 9.39 14.95
CA GLY A 56 -1.43 10.85 14.88
C GLY A 56 -2.49 11.43 13.94
N VAL A 57 -3.17 10.58 13.16
CA VAL A 57 -4.39 10.98 12.41
C VAL A 57 -5.59 10.90 13.35
N GLU A 58 -6.53 11.83 13.22
CA GLU A 58 -7.75 11.85 14.04
C GLU A 58 -8.51 10.51 13.92
N SER A 59 -8.92 9.94 15.07
CA SER A 59 -9.42 8.57 15.15
C SER A 59 -10.68 8.32 14.30
N TYR A 60 -11.49 9.36 14.10
CA TYR A 60 -12.73 9.29 13.31
C TYR A 60 -12.47 9.11 11.81
N THR A 61 -11.47 9.80 11.25
CA THR A 61 -11.07 9.68 9.84
C THR A 61 -10.15 8.48 9.61
N THR A 62 -9.38 8.09 10.63
CA THR A 62 -8.44 6.96 10.59
C THR A 62 -9.13 5.63 10.24
N GLY A 63 -10.31 5.37 10.79
CA GLY A 63 -11.04 4.13 10.52
C GLY A 63 -11.40 3.96 9.04
N HIS A 64 -11.99 5.00 8.44
CA HIS A 64 -12.38 4.99 7.03
C HIS A 64 -11.18 4.91 6.08
N ILE A 65 -10.09 5.63 6.40
CA ILE A 65 -8.85 5.59 5.62
C ILE A 65 -8.24 4.18 5.66
N ARG A 66 -8.19 3.53 6.84
CA ARG A 66 -7.71 2.15 6.97
C ARG A 66 -8.52 1.19 6.10
N ILE A 67 -9.84 1.25 6.17
CA ILE A 67 -10.71 0.34 5.40
C ILE A 67 -10.51 0.56 3.90
N GLY A 68 -10.50 1.82 3.44
CA GLY A 68 -10.29 2.15 2.03
C GLY A 68 -8.94 1.64 1.51
N ILE A 69 -7.89 1.77 2.31
CA ILE A 69 -6.55 1.33 1.93
C ILE A 69 -6.43 -0.19 2.00
N CYS A 70 -6.97 -0.86 3.02
CA CYS A 70 -7.03 -2.32 3.04
C CYS A 70 -7.78 -2.87 1.82
N ALA A 71 -8.87 -2.22 1.39
CA ALA A 71 -9.59 -2.60 0.19
C ALA A 71 -8.77 -2.39 -1.09
N LEU A 72 -8.05 -1.27 -1.21
CA LEU A 72 -7.13 -1.01 -2.32
C LEU A 72 -5.99 -2.02 -2.37
N LEU A 73 -5.36 -2.30 -1.22
CA LEU A 73 -4.29 -3.30 -1.10
C LEU A 73 -4.78 -4.71 -1.44
N TRP A 74 -6.04 -5.04 -1.13
CA TRP A 74 -6.63 -6.34 -1.48
C TRP A 74 -6.99 -6.48 -2.97
N ALA A 75 -7.11 -5.36 -3.69
CA ALA A 75 -7.42 -5.34 -5.12
C ALA A 75 -6.17 -5.38 -6.02
N ILE A 76 -4.97 -5.21 -5.45
CA ILE A 76 -3.67 -5.37 -6.14
C ILE A 76 -3.31 -6.84 -6.16
#